data_AF-A0A7G1HV00-F1
#
_entry.id   AF-A0A7G1HV00-F1
#
_cell.length_a   1.000
_cell.length_b   1.000
_cell.length_c   1.000
_cell.angle_alpha   90.00
_cell.angle_beta   90.00
_cell.angle_gamma   90.00
#
_symmetry.space_group_name_H-M   'P 1'
#
loop_
_entity.id
_entity.type
_entity.pdbx_description
1 polymer ?
#
loop_
_entity_poly.entity_id
_entity_poly.type
_entity_poly.pdbx_seq_one_letter_code
_entity_poly.pdbx_strand_id
1 'polypeptide(L)'
;MEKLIFSCLLFSFLYGCSSKNSKINISEDTTQIVNITIDPTSDLAETATTIYANALDLPEFKHCIDLGGALISDDYGIHILQNDSTQQTFFLFDEFAGRDKQGMPSWQLLDTLIIPGIGLNIGWTGNVMYEGEIDPEIIVLLPDNTDWMDSEKFTDIKKAWRFDRTQKRINEISTAGLVCLNDMYSID
;
A
#
# COMPACT_ATOMS: atom_id res chain seq x y z
N MET A 1 2.45 -75.31 15.06
CA MET A 1 1.33 -75.10 15.99
C MET A 1 0.86 -73.66 15.76
N GLU A 2 -0.22 -73.43 15.00
CA GLU A 2 -1.63 -73.34 15.48
C GLU A 2 -1.79 -72.39 16.68
N LYS A 3 -2.71 -71.42 16.79
CA LYS A 3 -3.87 -70.93 16.01
C LYS A 3 -4.41 -69.66 16.74
N LEU A 4 -5.06 -68.76 15.99
CA LEU A 4 -6.30 -67.97 16.30
C LEU A 4 -6.34 -66.98 17.50
N ILE A 5 -6.45 -65.65 17.26
CA ILE A 5 -7.65 -64.76 17.16
C ILE A 5 -8.38 -64.47 18.49
N PHE A 6 -8.49 -63.18 18.87
CA PHE A 6 -9.69 -62.39 19.33
C PHE A 6 -9.21 -61.05 19.96
N SER A 7 -9.38 -59.87 19.35
CA SER A 7 -10.54 -58.94 19.37
C SER A 7 -10.99 -58.43 20.75
N CYS A 8 -10.78 -57.12 21.01
CA CYS A 8 -11.68 -56.13 21.66
C CYS A 8 -10.84 -54.86 21.99
N LEU A 9 -10.95 -53.76 21.24
CA LEU A 9 -11.93 -52.65 21.33
C LEU A 9 -11.63 -51.60 22.43
N LEU A 10 -11.50 -50.34 21.95
CA LEU A 10 -11.86 -49.05 22.57
C LEU A 10 -10.99 -48.54 23.75
N PHE A 11 -10.53 -47.29 23.87
CA PHE A 11 -11.02 -45.99 23.39
C PHE A 11 -9.83 -45.04 23.11
N SER A 12 -9.67 -44.57 21.88
CA SER A 12 -8.89 -43.35 21.61
C SER A 12 -9.86 -42.17 21.65
N PHE A 13 -9.79 -41.35 22.71
CA PHE A 13 -10.47 -40.06 22.75
C PHE A 13 -9.87 -39.14 21.68
N LEU A 14 -10.45 -39.17 20.48
CA LEU A 14 -10.33 -38.07 19.55
C LEU A 14 -11.21 -36.94 20.10
N TYR A 15 -10.58 -35.96 20.74
CA TYR A 15 -11.19 -34.65 20.95
C TYR A 15 -11.42 -34.02 19.57
N GLY A 16 -12.58 -34.30 19.00
CA GLY A 16 -13.13 -33.53 17.90
C GLY A 16 -13.53 -32.16 18.43
N CYS A 17 -12.71 -31.14 18.18
CA CYS A 17 -13.26 -29.79 18.07
C CYS A 17 -14.11 -29.77 16.80
N SER A 18 -15.42 -29.80 17.02
CA SER A 18 -16.44 -29.47 16.03
C SER A 18 -16.12 -28.12 15.43
N SER A 19 -15.56 -28.09 14.21
CA SER A 19 -15.58 -26.87 13.41
C SER A 19 -17.02 -26.68 12.97
N LYS A 20 -17.71 -25.73 13.61
CA LYS A 20 -18.90 -25.13 13.02
C LYS A 20 -18.45 -24.45 11.72
N ASN A 21 -18.62 -25.15 10.60
CA ASN A 21 -18.64 -24.53 9.28
C ASN A 21 -19.88 -23.64 9.22
N SER A 22 -19.76 -22.37 9.64
CA SER A 22 -20.65 -21.34 9.12
C SER A 22 -20.18 -21.06 7.70
N LYS A 23 -20.90 -21.59 6.71
CA LYS A 23 -20.80 -21.09 5.33
C LYS A 23 -21.21 -19.63 5.36
N ILE A 24 -20.24 -18.73 5.34
CA ILE A 24 -20.48 -17.33 5.03
C ILE A 24 -20.63 -17.31 3.51
N ASN A 25 -21.87 -17.18 3.04
CA ASN A 25 -22.13 -16.78 1.67
C ASN A 25 -21.65 -15.33 1.56
N ILE A 26 -20.47 -15.12 0.98
CA ILE A 26 -20.03 -13.79 0.58
C ILE A 26 -20.84 -13.46 -0.67
N SER A 27 -21.87 -12.65 -0.48
CA SER A 27 -22.49 -11.92 -1.58
C SER A 27 -21.41 -11.03 -2.18
N GLU A 28 -21.11 -11.21 -3.45
CA GLU A 28 -20.53 -10.14 -4.25
C GLU A 28 -21.42 -8.91 -4.09
N ASP A 29 -20.78 -7.75 -3.96
CA ASP A 29 -21.36 -6.41 -3.82
C ASP A 29 -21.44 -5.86 -2.38
N THR A 30 -20.35 -5.24 -1.95
CA THR A 30 -20.35 -3.94 -1.23
C THR A 30 -18.90 -3.53 -0.97
N THR A 31 -18.43 -2.53 -1.73
CA THR A 31 -17.26 -1.73 -1.38
C THR A 31 -17.56 -1.00 -0.07
N GLN A 32 -17.21 -1.62 1.07
CA GLN A 32 -17.21 -0.89 2.34
C GLN A 32 -15.95 -0.02 2.37
N ILE A 33 -16.10 1.22 1.93
CA ILE A 33 -15.15 2.29 2.23
C ILE A 33 -15.21 2.49 3.75
N VAL A 34 -14.21 1.98 4.46
CA VAL A 34 -13.99 2.34 5.87
C VAL A 34 -13.40 3.75 5.86
N ASN A 35 -14.27 4.76 5.89
CA ASN A 35 -13.85 6.13 6.17
C ASN A 35 -13.42 6.19 7.64
N ILE A 36 -12.11 6.02 7.89
CA ILE A 36 -11.53 6.41 9.17
C ILE A 36 -11.52 7.93 9.19
N THR A 37 -12.61 8.51 9.67
CA THR A 37 -12.66 9.94 10.02
C THR A 37 -11.94 10.08 11.35
N ILE A 38 -10.71 10.60 11.33
CA ILE A 38 -10.03 10.99 12.55
C ILE A 38 -10.80 12.20 13.10
N ASP A 39 -11.53 12.00 14.19
CA ASP A 39 -12.25 13.06 14.91
C ASP A 39 -11.23 14.10 15.43
N PRO A 40 -11.23 15.34 14.91
CA PRO A 40 -10.26 16.35 15.29
C PRO A 40 -10.49 16.96 16.68
N THR A 41 -11.49 16.47 17.44
CA THR A 41 -11.82 16.97 18.78
C THR A 41 -11.60 15.97 19.91
N SER A 42 -11.05 14.79 19.62
CA SER A 42 -10.56 13.86 20.63
C SER A 42 -9.16 14.28 21.09
N ASP A 43 -9.10 15.06 22.18
CA ASP A 43 -7.92 15.36 23.01
C ASP A 43 -6.57 15.00 22.39
N LEU A 44 -5.89 16.01 21.82
CA LEU A 44 -4.42 16.12 21.68
C LEU A 44 -3.69 14.78 21.93
N ALA A 45 -3.91 13.81 21.02
CA ALA A 45 -3.02 12.69 20.93
C ALA A 45 -1.72 13.33 20.45
N GLU A 46 -0.69 13.33 21.29
CA GLU A 46 0.68 13.44 20.81
C GLU A 46 0.75 12.51 19.61
N THR A 47 0.74 13.08 18.40
CA THR A 47 1.05 12.32 17.19
C THR A 47 2.47 11.88 17.42
N ALA A 48 2.63 10.67 17.94
CA ALA A 48 3.92 10.03 18.04
C ALA A 48 4.47 10.04 16.62
N THR A 49 5.38 10.97 16.37
CA THR A 49 6.02 11.13 15.08
C THR A 49 6.89 9.90 14.92
N THR A 50 6.40 8.92 14.16
CA THR A 50 7.11 7.67 13.92
C THR A 50 8.29 7.99 13.02
N ILE A 51 9.49 8.02 13.63
CA ILE A 51 10.75 8.15 12.90
C ILE A 51 11.33 6.76 12.69
N TYR A 52 11.70 6.44 11.46
CA TYR A 52 12.29 5.16 11.09
C TYR A 52 13.45 5.33 10.12
N ALA A 53 14.39 4.39 10.15
CA ALA A 53 15.45 4.29 9.15
C ALA A 53 15.11 3.25 8.07
N ASN A 54 14.34 2.23 8.43
CA ASN A 54 13.81 1.21 7.54
C ASN A 54 12.32 1.02 7.82
N ALA A 55 11.47 1.15 6.81
CA ALA A 55 10.03 1.07 6.97
C ALA A 55 9.57 -0.32 7.45
N LEU A 56 10.32 -1.39 7.11
CA LEU A 56 10.02 -2.75 7.55
C LEU A 56 10.27 -2.99 9.04
N ASP A 57 10.96 -2.08 9.73
CA ASP A 57 11.11 -2.13 11.19
C ASP A 57 9.83 -1.67 11.90
N LEU A 58 8.89 -1.03 11.19
CA LEU A 58 7.59 -0.65 11.72
C LEU A 58 6.71 -1.91 11.89
N PRO A 59 6.08 -2.11 13.07
CA PRO A 59 5.33 -3.33 13.35
C PRO A 59 4.19 -3.63 12.36
N GLU A 60 3.58 -2.58 11.80
CA GLU A 60 2.51 -2.67 10.80
C GLU A 60 3.03 -3.15 9.43
N PHE A 61 4.30 -2.90 9.11
CA PHE A 61 4.89 -3.22 7.81
C PHE A 61 5.91 -4.35 7.83
N LYS A 62 6.19 -4.97 8.98
CA LYS A 62 7.18 -6.05 9.14
C LYS A 62 6.98 -7.28 8.24
N HIS A 63 5.79 -7.45 7.66
CA HIS A 63 5.45 -8.53 6.74
C HIS A 63 5.29 -8.07 5.29
N CYS A 64 5.58 -6.79 5.03
CA CYS A 64 5.59 -6.25 3.69
C CYS A 64 6.90 -6.55 2.98
N ILE A 65 6.85 -6.44 1.67
CA ILE A 65 8.00 -6.33 0.78
C ILE A 65 8.19 -4.84 0.51
N ASP A 66 9.43 -4.38 0.60
CA ASP A 66 9.81 -3.03 0.21
C ASP A 66 10.02 -2.98 -1.31
N LEU A 67 9.21 -2.18 -1.99
CA LEU A 67 9.29 -1.97 -3.45
C LEU A 67 10.12 -0.73 -3.81
N GLY A 68 10.75 -0.09 -2.81
CA GLY A 68 11.52 1.13 -2.97
C GLY A 68 10.66 2.37 -2.78
N GLY A 69 10.92 3.38 -3.61
CA GLY A 69 10.36 4.70 -3.39
C GLY A 69 10.89 5.74 -4.37
N ALA A 70 10.42 6.97 -4.18
CA ALA A 70 10.88 8.14 -4.93
C ALA A 70 11.01 9.35 -4.00
N LEU A 71 11.94 10.24 -4.34
CA LEU A 71 12.00 11.56 -3.72
C LEU A 71 11.04 12.50 -4.45
N ILE A 72 10.20 13.18 -3.68
CA ILE A 72 9.40 14.31 -4.18
C ILE A 72 10.28 15.57 -4.20
N SER A 73 11.13 15.72 -3.18
CA SER A 73 12.10 16.80 -3.03
C SER A 73 13.21 16.38 -2.07
N ASP A 74 14.17 17.26 -1.76
CA ASP A 74 15.26 16.97 -0.82
C ASP A 74 14.76 16.58 0.59
N ASP A 75 13.61 17.13 0.99
CA ASP A 75 13.06 16.94 2.34
C ASP A 75 11.88 15.97 2.40
N TYR A 76 11.39 15.48 1.25
CA TYR A 76 10.18 14.66 1.21
C TYR A 76 10.31 13.49 0.24
N GLY A 77 9.84 12.32 0.67
CA GLY A 77 9.88 11.10 -0.11
C GLY A 77 8.63 10.27 0.03
N ILE A 78 8.56 9.24 -0.81
CA ILE A 78 7.53 8.22 -0.79
C ILE A 78 8.22 6.86 -0.69
N HIS A 79 7.83 6.03 0.27
CA HIS A 79 8.17 4.61 0.29
C HIS A 79 6.97 3.77 -0.12
N ILE A 80 7.20 2.71 -0.89
CA ILE A 80 6.14 1.84 -1.40
C ILE A 80 6.35 0.45 -0.83
N LEU A 81 5.36 -0.02 -0.10
CA LEU A 81 5.40 -1.35 0.51
C LEU A 81 4.23 -2.19 -0.01
N GLN A 82 4.43 -3.50 -0.07
CA GLN A 82 3.38 -4.42 -0.50
C GLN A 82 3.24 -5.58 0.48
N ASN A 83 2.00 -5.90 0.84
CA ASN A 83 1.67 -7.05 1.66
C ASN A 83 0.87 -8.06 0.84
N ASP A 84 1.53 -9.14 0.41
CA ASP A 84 0.89 -10.20 -0.36
C ASP A 84 -0.19 -10.95 0.42
N SER A 85 -0.08 -11.02 1.75
CA SER A 85 -1.06 -11.73 2.57
C SER A 85 -2.39 -10.97 2.65
N THR A 86 -2.34 -9.64 2.69
CA THR A 86 -3.53 -8.79 2.71
C THR A 86 -3.92 -8.25 1.33
N GLN A 87 -3.09 -8.50 0.30
CA GLN A 87 -3.26 -7.98 -1.05
C GLN A 87 -3.39 -6.44 -1.04
N GLN A 88 -2.47 -5.77 -0.35
CA GLN A 88 -2.47 -4.32 -0.20
C GLN A 88 -1.11 -3.74 -0.60
N THR A 89 -1.16 -2.58 -1.25
CA THR A 89 0.00 -1.73 -1.51
C THR A 89 -0.13 -0.45 -0.68
N PHE A 90 0.94 -0.07 -0.01
CA PHE A 90 1.05 1.09 0.88
C PHE A 90 1.97 2.12 0.25
N PHE A 91 1.55 3.37 0.25
CA PHE A 91 2.38 4.52 -0.10
C PHE A 91 2.56 5.36 1.17
N LEU A 92 3.77 5.38 1.67
CA LEU A 92 4.17 6.10 2.88
C LEU A 92 4.67 7.46 2.43
N PHE A 93 4.07 8.54 2.93
CA PHE A 93 4.53 9.89 2.69
C PHE A 93 5.41 10.34 3.85
N ASP A 94 6.65 10.70 3.53
CA ASP A 94 7.69 10.89 4.54
C ASP A 94 8.36 12.26 4.45
N GLU A 95 8.78 12.77 5.61
CA GLU A 95 9.65 13.93 5.75
C GLU A 95 11.04 13.47 6.21
N PHE A 96 12.10 14.03 5.64
CA PHE A 96 13.46 13.73 6.05
C PHE A 96 13.70 14.22 7.48
N ALA A 97 14.00 13.29 8.39
CA ALA A 97 14.21 13.57 9.81
C ALA A 97 15.69 13.78 10.17
N GLY A 98 16.61 13.49 9.23
CA GLY A 98 18.04 13.63 9.40
C GLY A 98 18.80 12.36 9.10
N ARG A 99 20.06 12.30 9.55
CA ARG A 99 20.92 11.12 9.41
C ARG A 99 21.38 10.63 10.76
N ASP A 100 21.53 9.32 10.88
CA ASP A 100 22.17 8.71 12.04
C ASP A 100 23.70 8.95 12.03
N LYS A 101 24.38 8.41 13.05
CA LYS A 101 25.85 8.54 13.19
C LYS A 101 26.64 7.83 12.09
N GLN A 102 26.00 6.93 11.36
CA GLN A 102 26.56 6.18 10.23
C GLN A 102 26.27 6.88 8.89
N GLY A 103 25.50 7.97 8.90
CA GLY A 103 25.11 8.71 7.71
C GLY A 103 23.84 8.17 7.04
N MET A 104 23.18 7.17 7.62
CA MET A 104 21.95 6.60 7.08
C MET A 104 20.79 7.56 7.30
N PRO A 105 19.95 7.82 6.28
CA PRO A 105 18.80 8.70 6.44
C PRO A 105 17.77 8.08 7.39
N SER A 106 17.11 8.94 8.16
CA SER A 106 15.91 8.63 8.91
C SER A 106 14.76 9.49 8.40
N TRP A 107 13.58 8.91 8.41
CA TRP A 107 12.36 9.45 7.83
C TRP A 107 11.29 9.53 8.91
N GLN A 108 10.51 10.60 8.89
CA GLN A 108 9.31 10.75 9.69
C GLN A 108 8.11 10.42 8.82
N LEU A 109 7.34 9.41 9.23
CA LEU A 109 6.07 9.07 8.58
C LEU A 109 5.04 10.18 8.83
N LEU A 110 4.50 10.76 7.75
CA LEU A 110 3.50 11.82 7.81
C LEU A 110 2.08 11.28 7.60
N ASP A 111 1.92 10.41 6.61
CA ASP A 111 0.64 9.84 6.21
C ASP A 111 0.85 8.56 5.38
N THR A 112 -0.18 7.73 5.30
CA THR A 112 -0.14 6.45 4.58
C THR A 112 -1.38 6.28 3.72
N LEU A 113 -1.17 6.09 2.41
CA LEU A 113 -2.23 5.70 1.48
C LEU A 113 -2.21 4.18 1.29
N ILE A 114 -3.38 3.56 1.43
CA ILE A 114 -3.56 2.11 1.26
C ILE A 114 -4.40 1.87 0.01
N ILE A 115 -3.84 1.16 -0.97
CA ILE A 115 -4.54 0.77 -2.19
C ILE A 115 -4.71 -0.77 -2.19
N PRO A 116 -5.95 -1.28 -2.30
CA PRO A 116 -6.18 -2.71 -2.50
C PRO A 116 -5.59 -3.18 -3.83
N GLY A 117 -4.84 -4.28 -3.80
CA GLY A 117 -4.19 -4.90 -4.94
C GLY A 117 -2.68 -4.99 -4.82
N ILE A 118 -2.11 -5.91 -5.62
CA ILE A 118 -0.67 -6.07 -5.84
C ILE A 118 -0.33 -5.75 -7.30
N GLY A 119 0.93 -5.38 -7.56
CA GLY A 119 1.40 -5.13 -8.93
C GLY A 119 0.61 -4.05 -9.68
N LEU A 120 0.24 -2.97 -8.98
CA LEU A 120 -0.62 -1.91 -9.51
C LEU A 120 0.03 -1.18 -10.71
N ASN A 121 -0.80 -0.82 -11.70
CA ASN A 121 -0.40 0.07 -12.79
C ASN A 121 -0.35 1.52 -12.29
N ILE A 122 0.76 1.92 -11.70
CA ILE A 122 0.94 3.24 -11.09
C ILE A 122 1.81 4.10 -12.01
N GLY A 123 1.30 5.30 -12.32
CA GLY A 123 2.10 6.39 -12.86
C GLY A 123 2.80 7.13 -11.72
N TRP A 124 4.12 7.30 -11.85
CA TRP A 124 4.99 7.76 -10.77
C TRP A 124 5.18 9.28 -10.71
N THR A 125 5.57 9.73 -9.51
CA THR A 125 6.10 11.09 -9.28
C THR A 125 7.23 11.39 -10.25
N GLY A 126 7.13 12.49 -10.99
CA GLY A 126 8.11 12.87 -12.03
C GLY A 126 7.70 12.53 -13.45
N ASN A 127 6.66 11.70 -13.64
CA ASN A 127 6.07 11.40 -14.96
C ASN A 127 4.62 11.89 -15.09
N VAL A 128 4.02 12.43 -14.03
CA VAL A 128 2.66 12.98 -14.08
C VAL A 128 2.71 14.48 -14.34
N MET A 129 1.98 14.91 -15.36
CA MET A 129 1.77 16.31 -15.68
C MET A 129 0.43 16.80 -15.14
N TYR A 130 0.43 18.02 -14.59
CA TYR A 130 -0.77 18.76 -14.22
C TYR A 130 -0.65 20.18 -14.79
N GLU A 131 -1.69 20.63 -15.48
CA GLU A 131 -1.71 21.95 -16.16
C GLU A 131 -0.53 22.18 -17.13
N GLY A 132 0.04 21.11 -17.69
CA GLY A 132 1.11 21.17 -18.69
C GLY A 132 2.53 21.09 -18.12
N GLU A 133 2.70 21.00 -16.80
CA GLU A 133 4.00 20.88 -16.14
C GLU A 133 4.09 19.57 -15.35
N ILE A 134 5.30 19.03 -15.21
CA ILE A 134 5.53 17.84 -14.37
C ILE A 134 5.31 18.22 -12.91
N ASP A 135 4.44 17.46 -12.24
CA ASP A 135 4.15 17.63 -10.82
C ASP A 135 4.67 16.41 -10.03
N PRO A 136 5.79 16.54 -9.30
CA PRO A 136 6.37 15.43 -8.54
C PRO A 136 5.55 15.09 -7.29
N GLU A 137 4.53 15.88 -6.94
CA GLU A 137 3.68 15.62 -5.79
C GLU A 137 2.45 14.78 -6.14
N ILE A 138 2.29 14.37 -7.40
CA ILE A 138 1.12 13.61 -7.85
C ILE A 138 1.52 12.19 -8.24
N ILE A 139 0.72 11.22 -7.79
CA ILE A 139 0.70 9.85 -8.33
C ILE A 139 -0.67 9.56 -8.93
N VAL A 140 -0.69 8.67 -9.91
CA VAL A 140 -1.91 8.24 -10.57
C VAL A 140 -2.01 6.73 -10.61
N LEU A 141 -3.22 6.20 -10.42
CA LEU A 141 -3.55 4.82 -10.70
C LEU A 141 -4.18 4.76 -12.09
N LEU A 142 -3.55 4.00 -12.97
CA LEU A 142 -4.05 3.75 -14.32
C LEU A 142 -5.03 2.56 -14.32
N PRO A 143 -5.86 2.42 -15.36
CA PRO A 143 -6.68 1.23 -15.54
C PRO A 143 -5.88 -0.07 -15.51
N ASP A 144 -6.50 -1.15 -15.04
CA ASP A 144 -5.82 -2.46 -14.86
C ASP A 144 -5.39 -3.06 -16.22
N ASN A 145 -6.02 -2.63 -17.31
CA ASN A 145 -5.76 -3.06 -18.69
C ASN A 145 -4.92 -2.05 -19.51
N THR A 146 -4.14 -1.20 -18.84
CA THR A 146 -3.27 -0.22 -19.49
C THR A 146 -2.22 -0.90 -20.38
N ASP A 147 -2.13 -0.46 -21.64
CA ASP A 147 -1.11 -0.94 -22.59
C ASP A 147 0.13 -0.04 -22.55
N TRP A 148 1.17 -0.57 -21.89
CA TRP A 148 2.44 0.12 -21.69
C TRP A 148 3.37 0.10 -22.91
N MET A 149 3.13 -0.74 -23.91
CA MET A 149 4.08 -0.91 -25.02
C MET A 149 3.90 0.16 -26.11
N ASP A 150 2.66 0.48 -26.46
CA ASP A 150 2.36 1.30 -27.64
C ASP A 150 1.84 2.71 -27.31
N SER A 151 1.93 3.13 -26.04
CA SER A 151 1.41 4.42 -25.58
C SER A 151 2.52 5.33 -25.05
N GLU A 152 2.74 6.51 -25.63
CA GLU A 152 3.72 7.49 -25.08
C GLU A 152 3.20 8.18 -23.81
N LYS A 153 1.89 8.22 -23.64
CA LYS A 153 1.23 8.88 -22.50
C LYS A 153 -0.15 8.27 -22.24
N PHE A 154 -0.59 8.39 -21.00
CA PHE A 154 -1.87 7.94 -20.51
C PHE A 154 -2.69 9.14 -20.04
N THR A 155 -3.92 9.23 -20.55
CA THR A 155 -4.90 10.26 -20.16
C THR A 155 -6.15 9.66 -19.52
N ASP A 156 -6.35 8.35 -19.68
CA ASP A 156 -7.34 7.60 -18.92
C ASP A 156 -6.73 7.21 -17.57
N ILE A 157 -7.22 7.85 -16.51
CA ILE A 157 -6.69 7.73 -15.15
C ILE A 157 -7.85 7.34 -14.22
N LYS A 158 -7.68 6.23 -13.50
CA LYS A 158 -8.68 5.65 -12.59
C LYS A 158 -8.81 6.47 -11.31
N LYS A 159 -7.67 6.84 -10.71
CA LYS A 159 -7.59 7.65 -9.49
C LYS A 159 -6.28 8.44 -9.45
N ALA A 160 -6.26 9.51 -8.66
CA ALA A 160 -5.07 10.32 -8.44
C ALA A 160 -4.99 10.81 -7.00
N TRP A 161 -3.77 10.94 -6.49
CA TRP A 161 -3.51 11.48 -5.16
C TRP A 161 -2.37 12.49 -5.21
N ARG A 162 -2.43 13.50 -4.34
CA ARG A 162 -1.39 14.49 -4.13
C ARG A 162 -0.78 14.37 -2.74
N PHE A 163 0.54 14.39 -2.67
CA PHE A 163 1.33 14.52 -1.45
C PHE A 163 1.42 16.00 -1.06
N ASP A 164 0.52 16.46 -0.19
CA ASP A 164 0.47 17.85 0.26
C ASP A 164 1.47 18.06 1.40
N ARG A 165 2.60 18.70 1.09
CA ARG A 165 3.66 19.05 2.06
C ARG A 165 3.22 20.08 3.10
N THR A 166 2.27 20.95 2.75
CA THR A 166 1.76 21.98 3.68
C THR A 166 0.88 21.34 4.75
N GLN A 167 0.02 20.40 4.32
CA GLN A 167 -0.89 19.69 5.22
C GLN A 167 -0.26 18.45 5.85
N LYS A 168 0.85 17.96 5.31
CA LYS A 168 1.50 16.69 5.69
C LYS A 168 0.52 15.52 5.56
N ARG A 169 -0.16 15.46 4.40
CA ARG A 169 -1.24 14.51 4.10
C ARG A 169 -1.22 14.07 2.64
N ILE A 170 -1.81 12.91 2.38
CA ILE A 170 -2.09 12.40 1.04
C ILE A 170 -3.56 12.66 0.74
N ASN A 171 -3.82 13.51 -0.24
CA ASN A 171 -5.18 13.91 -0.62
C ASN A 171 -5.57 13.27 -1.95
N GLU A 172 -6.73 12.60 -2.03
CA GLU A 172 -7.31 12.21 -3.32
C GLU A 172 -7.69 13.49 -4.10
N ILE A 173 -7.29 13.57 -5.37
CA ILE A 173 -7.54 14.72 -6.24
C ILE A 173 -8.34 14.30 -7.48
N SER A 174 -8.89 15.28 -8.19
CA SER A 174 -9.53 15.02 -9.48
C SER A 174 -8.50 14.53 -10.51
N THR A 175 -8.91 13.60 -11.37
CA THR A 175 -8.10 13.13 -12.49
C THR A 175 -8.15 14.07 -13.71
N ALA A 176 -9.04 15.07 -13.69
CA ALA A 176 -9.22 16.00 -14.79
C ALA A 176 -7.96 16.82 -15.06
N GLY A 177 -7.48 16.80 -16.31
CA GLY A 177 -6.30 17.54 -16.74
C GLY A 177 -4.96 16.88 -16.39
N LEU A 178 -4.97 15.70 -15.78
CA LEU A 178 -3.76 14.92 -15.56
C LEU A 178 -3.35 14.14 -16.81
N VAL A 179 -2.05 14.05 -17.04
CA VAL A 179 -1.45 13.22 -18.09
C VAL A 179 -0.27 12.47 -17.47
N CYS A 180 -0.24 11.15 -17.56
CA CYS A 180 0.94 10.38 -17.18
C CYS A 180 1.79 10.11 -18.41
N LEU A 181 3.04 10.53 -18.41
CA LEU A 181 4.01 10.15 -19.41
C LEU A 181 4.43 8.69 -19.19
N ASN A 182 4.60 7.95 -20.28
CA ASN A 182 5.14 6.60 -20.22
C ASN A 182 6.66 6.67 -20.40
N ASP A 183 7.40 6.49 -19.31
CA ASP A 183 8.87 6.48 -19.30
C ASP A 183 9.46 5.24 -19.98
N MET A 184 8.68 4.19 -20.18
CA MET A 184 9.07 3.00 -20.94
C MET A 184 8.93 3.18 -22.45
N TYR A 185 8.21 4.21 -22.90
CA TYR A 185 8.00 4.45 -24.32
C TYR A 185 9.31 4.96 -24.94
N SER A 186 9.88 4.18 -25.88
CA SER A 186 11.19 4.37 -26.53
C SER A 186 12.39 3.72 -25.83
N ILE A 187 12.18 2.88 -24.81
CA ILE A 187 13.24 1.98 -24.30
C ILE A 187 13.18 0.68 -25.13
N ASP A 188 14.05 0.58 -26.15
CA ASP A 188 14.29 -0.63 -26.96
C ASP A 188 15.00 -1.74 -26.18
#